data_AF-A0A1X1UBU7-F1
#
_entry.id   AF-A0A1X1UBU7-F1
#
_cell.length_a   1.000
_cell.length_b   1.000
_cell.length_c   1.000
_cell.angle_alpha   90.00
_cell.angle_beta   90.00
_cell.angle_gamma   90.00
#
_symmetry.space_group_name_H-M   'P 1'
#
loop_
_entity.id
_entity.type
_entity.pdbx_description
1 polymer ?
#
loop_
_entity_poly.entity_id
_entity_poly.type
_entity_poly.pdbx_seq_one_letter_code
_entity_poly.pdbx_strand_id
1 'polypeptide(L)'
;MSNRGLMTMDLTCPEGHVAGQLIRGAGQPATEIQLPDGAPEEWPRGGDRMYTYLTCPGCNRRIYGSTEAIQERALWLSESDSESQGRHSLRYLEDSLT
;
A
#
# COMPACT_ATOMS: atom_id res chain seq x y z
N MET A 1 -10.82 20.65 18.00
CA MET A 1 -9.80 19.65 17.60
C MET A 1 -10.24 19.12 16.24
N SER A 2 -9.57 19.52 15.18
CA SER A 2 -9.96 19.12 13.82
C SER A 2 -9.57 17.65 13.63
N ASN A 3 -10.56 16.75 13.56
CA ASN A 3 -10.41 15.40 13.01
C ASN A 3 -10.04 15.55 11.52
N ARG A 4 -8.77 15.81 11.22
CA ARG A 4 -8.26 15.81 9.85
C ARG A 4 -8.02 14.35 9.44
N GLY A 5 -8.41 14.05 8.21
CA GLY A 5 -8.84 12.74 7.73
C GLY A 5 -7.82 11.61 7.84
N LEU A 6 -8.35 10.40 7.94
CA LEU A 6 -7.63 9.18 7.66
C LEU A 6 -7.46 9.06 6.14
N MET A 7 -6.24 8.84 5.67
CA MET A 7 -5.98 8.44 4.30
C MET A 7 -5.85 6.92 4.26
N THR A 8 -6.52 6.30 3.29
CA THR A 8 -6.40 4.86 3.03
C THR A 8 -6.14 4.63 1.54
N MET A 9 -5.14 3.81 1.20
CA MET A 9 -4.87 3.44 -0.18
C MET A 9 -4.77 1.93 -0.35
N ASP A 10 -5.65 1.37 -1.16
CA ASP A 10 -5.60 -0.05 -1.53
C ASP A 10 -4.40 -0.32 -2.44
N LEU A 11 -3.63 -1.34 -2.12
CA LEU A 11 -2.63 -1.94 -2.99
C LEU A 11 -3.27 -3.15 -3.68
N THR A 12 -3.55 -3.02 -4.98
CA THR A 12 -4.27 -4.07 -5.72
C THR A 12 -3.37 -4.86 -6.64
N CYS A 13 -3.65 -6.15 -6.79
CA CYS A 13 -3.05 -6.95 -7.86
C CYS A 13 -3.62 -6.54 -9.24
N PRO A 14 -3.03 -7.04 -10.35
CA PRO A 14 -3.56 -6.79 -11.70
C PRO A 14 -5.01 -7.22 -11.93
N GLU A 15 -5.51 -8.23 -11.21
CA GLU A 15 -6.93 -8.65 -11.27
C GLU A 15 -7.88 -7.76 -10.45
N GLY A 16 -7.35 -6.77 -9.72
CA GLY A 16 -8.14 -5.87 -8.88
C GLY A 16 -8.42 -6.36 -7.46
N HIS A 17 -7.88 -7.52 -7.04
CA HIS A 17 -7.94 -7.95 -5.64
C HIS A 17 -7.06 -7.07 -4.76
N VAL A 18 -7.52 -6.76 -3.55
CA VAL A 18 -6.73 -6.01 -2.55
C VAL A 18 -5.74 -6.97 -1.89
N ALA A 19 -4.46 -6.66 -1.99
CA ALA A 19 -3.37 -7.44 -1.37
C ALA A 19 -2.82 -6.79 -0.09
N GLY A 20 -3.15 -5.51 0.13
CA GLY A 20 -2.84 -4.77 1.33
C GLY A 20 -3.44 -3.37 1.24
N GLN A 21 -3.51 -2.66 2.35
CA GLN A 21 -4.00 -1.30 2.43
C GLN A 21 -2.99 -0.44 3.19
N LEU A 22 -2.57 0.68 2.60
CA LEU A 22 -1.80 1.68 3.32
C LEU A 22 -2.74 2.61 4.07
N ILE A 23 -2.41 2.90 5.32
CA ILE A 23 -3.19 3.72 6.23
C ILE A 23 -2.26 4.80 6.77
N ARG A 24 -2.71 6.06 6.70
CA ARG A 24 -2.00 7.18 7.28
C ARG A 24 -2.96 8.14 7.97
N GLY A 25 -2.74 8.38 9.25
CA GLY A 25 -3.48 9.41 10.00
C GLY A 25 -2.95 10.82 9.70
N ALA A 26 -3.83 11.82 9.75
CA ALA A 26 -3.42 13.21 9.61
C ALA A 26 -2.40 13.61 10.69
N GLY A 27 -1.30 14.23 10.26
CA GLY A 27 -0.21 14.63 11.16
C GLY A 27 0.65 13.47 11.66
N GLN A 28 0.43 12.24 11.18
CA GLN A 28 1.30 11.11 11.51
C GLN A 28 2.49 11.03 10.56
N PRO A 29 3.71 10.84 11.11
CA PRO A 29 4.91 10.68 10.30
C PRO A 29 4.95 9.30 9.62
N ALA A 30 4.43 8.27 10.30
CA ALA A 30 4.46 6.89 9.82
C ALA A 30 3.26 6.56 8.94
N THR A 31 3.49 5.70 7.95
CA THR A 31 2.44 5.01 7.20
C THR A 31 2.40 3.57 7.70
N GLU A 32 1.21 3.02 7.87
CA GLU A 32 1.03 1.61 8.22
C GLU A 32 0.54 0.85 6.98
N ILE A 33 0.88 -0.43 6.89
CA ILE A 33 0.28 -1.36 5.93
C ILE A 33 -0.54 -2.40 6.68
N GLN A 34 -1.80 -2.55 6.29
CA GLN A 34 -2.71 -3.58 6.76
C GLN A 34 -2.83 -4.67 5.69
N LEU A 35 -2.39 -5.88 6.01
CA LEU A 35 -2.57 -7.04 5.14
C LEU A 35 -3.94 -7.70 5.39
N PRO A 36 -4.53 -8.40 4.41
CA PRO A 36 -5.87 -9.00 4.53
C PRO A 36 -6.08 -9.87 5.79
N ASP A 37 -5.05 -10.61 6.23
CA ASP A 37 -5.09 -11.50 7.40
C ASP A 37 -4.11 -11.08 8.52
N GLY A 38 -3.57 -9.86 8.43
CA GLY A 38 -2.51 -9.37 9.34
C GLY A 38 -3.02 -8.41 10.41
N ALA A 39 -2.13 -8.03 11.33
CA ALA A 39 -2.27 -6.77 12.06
C ALA A 39 -1.64 -5.64 11.22
N PRO A 40 -1.97 -4.35 11.47
CA PRO A 40 -1.23 -3.24 10.88
C PRO A 40 0.25 -3.35 11.25
N GLU A 41 1.12 -3.14 10.27
CA GLU A 41 2.57 -3.09 10.45
C GLU A 41 3.13 -1.78 9.90
N GLU A 42 4.25 -1.32 10.46
CA GLU A 42 4.92 -0.11 9.97
C GLU A 42 5.40 -0.30 8.51
N TRP A 43 5.18 0.71 7.68
CA TRP A 43 5.59 0.72 6.28
C TRP A 43 6.29 2.04 5.91
N PRO A 44 7.39 2.00 5.14
CA PRO A 44 8.02 0.83 4.53
C PRO A 44 8.69 -0.11 5.55
N ARG A 45 8.61 -1.42 5.32
CA ARG A 45 9.30 -2.41 6.16
C ARG A 45 10.80 -2.36 5.87
N GLY A 46 11.63 -2.86 6.79
CA GLY A 46 13.09 -2.90 6.60
C GLY A 46 13.56 -3.61 5.31
N GLY A 47 12.73 -4.50 4.74
CA GLY A 47 12.95 -5.16 3.45
C GLY A 47 12.43 -4.41 2.22
N ASP A 48 11.54 -3.43 2.38
CA ASP A 48 10.90 -2.69 1.28
C ASP A 48 11.81 -1.57 0.75
N ARG A 49 13.05 -1.90 0.36
CA ARG A 49 14.06 -0.91 -0.06
C ARG A 49 13.73 -0.27 -1.41
N MET A 50 13.69 -1.08 -2.47
CA MET A 50 13.36 -0.64 -3.83
C MET A 50 11.92 -0.99 -4.21
N TYR A 51 11.45 -2.14 -3.71
CA TYR A 51 10.13 -2.66 -4.00
C TYR A 51 9.43 -3.10 -2.73
N THR A 52 8.12 -2.87 -2.68
CA THR A 52 7.23 -3.46 -1.70
C THR A 52 6.67 -4.75 -2.28
N TYR A 53 6.91 -5.87 -1.60
CA TYR A 53 6.43 -7.19 -2.00
C TYR A 53 5.24 -7.63 -1.15
N LEU A 54 4.21 -8.14 -1.80
CA LEU A 54 3.01 -8.68 -1.17
C LEU A 54 2.61 -10.00 -1.82
N THR A 55 1.78 -10.77 -1.12
CA THR A 55 1.07 -11.91 -1.71
C THR A 55 -0.39 -11.54 -1.87
N CYS A 56 -0.91 -11.66 -3.08
CA CYS A 56 -2.34 -11.46 -3.33
C CYS A 56 -3.13 -12.67 -2.83
N PRO A 57 -4.07 -12.52 -1.88
CA PRO A 57 -4.84 -13.66 -1.36
C PRO A 57 -5.79 -14.26 -2.40
N GLY A 58 -6.37 -13.43 -3.27
CA GLY A 58 -7.31 -13.89 -4.31
C GLY A 58 -6.63 -14.66 -5.45
N CYS A 59 -5.38 -14.31 -5.78
CA CYS A 59 -4.62 -14.97 -6.84
C CYS A 59 -3.64 -16.04 -6.32
N ASN A 60 -3.35 -16.03 -5.02
CA ASN A 60 -2.24 -16.77 -4.40
C ASN A 60 -0.90 -16.58 -5.15
N ARG A 61 -0.59 -15.33 -5.53
CA ARG A 61 0.60 -14.95 -6.30
C ARG A 61 1.34 -13.79 -5.67
N ARG A 62 2.66 -13.76 -5.85
CA ARG A 62 3.50 -12.64 -5.43
C ARG A 62 3.33 -11.47 -6.38
N ILE A 63 3.21 -10.28 -5.80
CA ILE A 63 3.09 -9.02 -6.52
C ILE A 63 4.05 -8.00 -5.90
N TYR A 64 4.43 -7.00 -6.69
CA TYR A 64 5.34 -5.97 -6.25
C TYR A 64 5.04 -4.62 -6.89
N GLY A 65 5.49 -3.56 -6.23
CA GLY A 65 5.50 -2.21 -6.77
C GLY A 65 6.70 -1.44 -6.24
N SER A 66 7.11 -0.37 -6.93
CA SER A 66 8.17 0.52 -6.44
C SER A 66 7.74 1.12 -5.10
N THR A 67 8.55 0.94 -4.06
CA THR A 67 8.26 1.53 -2.74
C THR A 67 8.13 3.04 -2.86
N GLU A 68 9.02 3.69 -3.62
CA GLU A 68 9.02 5.13 -3.86
C GLU A 68 7.72 5.57 -4.55
N ALA A 69 7.31 4.91 -5.64
CA ALA A 69 6.09 5.30 -6.36
C ALA A 69 4.82 5.11 -5.51
N ILE A 70 4.79 4.08 -4.67
CA ILE A 70 3.71 3.86 -3.70
C ILE A 70 3.70 4.99 -2.66
N GLN A 71 4.87 5.37 -2.14
CA GLN A 71 5.01 6.43 -1.15
C GLN A 71 4.62 7.80 -1.72
N GLU A 72 5.07 8.16 -2.93
CA GLU A 72 4.69 9.39 -3.61
C GLU A 72 3.17 9.47 -3.83
N ARG A 73 2.56 8.36 -4.25
CA ARG A 73 1.10 8.30 -4.42
C ARG A 73 0.38 8.45 -3.09
N ALA A 74 0.89 7.84 -2.03
CA ALA A 74 0.32 7.96 -0.70
C ALA A 74 0.42 9.39 -0.15
N LEU A 75 1.57 10.05 -0.35
CA LEU A 75 1.77 11.45 0.02
C LEU A 75 0.79 12.36 -0.71
N TRP A 76 0.69 12.22 -2.03
CA TRP A 76 -0.24 13.01 -2.85
C TRP A 76 -1.70 12.88 -2.40
N LEU A 77 -2.15 11.66 -2.04
CA LEU A 77 -3.49 11.43 -1.50
C LEU A 77 -3.68 12.00 -0.09
N SER A 78 -2.62 12.11 0.71
CA SER A 78 -2.71 12.68 2.06
C SER A 78 -2.76 14.22 2.06
N GLU A 79 -2.31 14.86 0.99
CA GLU A 79 -2.34 16.32 0.80
C GLU A 79 -3.69 16.81 0.25
N SER A 80 -4.53 15.93 -0.30
CA SER A 80 -5.91 16.28 -0.63
C SER A 80 -6.77 16.36 0.64
N ASP A 81 -7.32 17.54 0.93
CA ASP A 81 -7.94 18.00 2.19
C ASP A 81 -9.24 17.26 2.64
N SER A 82 -9.47 16.03 2.19
CA SER A 82 -10.62 15.15 2.51
C SER A 82 -10.14 13.76 2.91
N GLU A 83 -10.99 12.96 3.58
CA GLU A 83 -10.75 11.50 3.73
C GLU A 83 -10.51 10.89 2.35
N SER A 84 -9.24 10.66 2.04
CA SER A 84 -8.82 10.36 0.67
C SER A 84 -8.62 8.85 0.58
N GLN A 85 -9.57 8.22 -0.12
CA GLN A 85 -9.48 6.83 -0.50
C GLN A 85 -8.84 6.73 -1.88
N GLY A 86 -7.80 5.91 -1.99
CA GLY A 86 -7.09 5.71 -3.25
C GLY A 86 -6.82 4.25 -3.55
N ARG A 87 -6.31 4.00 -4.75
CA ARG A 87 -5.84 2.68 -5.18
C ARG A 87 -4.53 2.82 -5.96
N HIS A 88 -3.63 1.87 -5.76
CA HIS A 88 -2.40 1.72 -6.52
C HIS A 88 -2.26 0.28 -7.00
N SER A 89 -2.17 0.10 -8.32
CA SER A 89 -2.03 -1.23 -8.93
C SER A 89 -0.57 -1.68 -8.92
N LEU A 90 -0.34 -2.84 -8.31
CA LEU A 90 0.93 -3.55 -8.31
C LEU A 90 1.05 -4.45 -9.54
N ARG A 91 2.23 -5.01 -9.74
CA ARG A 91 2.55 -5.93 -10.86
C ARG A 91 2.79 -7.33 -10.34
N TYR A 92 2.51 -8.35 -11.16
CA TYR A 92 2.96 -9.69 -10.84
C TYR A 92 4.48 -9.71 -10.79
N LEU A 93 5.03 -10.38 -9.78
CA LEU A 93 6.40 -10.82 -9.87
C LEU A 93 6.41 -11.87 -11.00
N GLU A 94 6.97 -11.53 -12.15
CA GLU A 94 7.23 -12.54 -13.18
C GLU A 94 8.17 -13.55 -12.52
N ASP A 95 7.64 -14.72 -12.19
CA ASP A 95 8.48 -15.87 -11.89
C ASP A 95 9.33 -16.05 -13.14
N SER A 96 10.58 -15.63 -13.07
CA SER A 96 11.59 -15.93 -14.07
C SER A 96 11.88 -17.43 -13.97
N LEU A 97 10.91 -18.25 -14.36
CA LEU A 97 11.07 -19.67 -14.58
C LEU A 97 11.84 -19.82 -15.89
N THR A 98 13.16 -19.82 -15.72
CA THR A 98 14.06 -20.63 -16.53
C THR A 98 13.80 -22.11 -16.26
#